data_AF-A0A0F8Z647-F1
#
_entry.id   AF-A0A0F8Z647-F1
#
_cell.length_a   1.000
_cell.length_b   1.000
_cell.length_c   1.000
_cell.angle_alpha   90.00
_cell.angle_beta   90.00
_cell.angle_gamma   90.00
#
_symmetry.space_group_name_H-M   'P 1'
#
loop_
_entity.id
_entity.type
_entity.pdbx_description
1 polymer ?
#
loop_
_entity_poly.entity_id
_entity_poly.type
_entity_poly.pdbx_seq_one_letter_code
_entity_poly.pdbx_strand_id
1 'polypeptide(L)'
;MEPSTMTTRYQKSQIEDTARILKTMWECHCNSPHDPNGPECAGCQTRDGMVSAFADLFAADNPKRCTFHGDHNTGYSVDCEITGFDREQFLAACGLESEG
;
A
#
# COMPACT_ATOMS: atom_id res chain seq x y z
N MET A 1 -6.49 0.53 -39.50
CA MET A 1 -6.09 0.99 -38.15
C MET A 1 -6.30 -0.18 -37.23
N GLU A 2 -5.23 -0.92 -36.93
CA GLU A 2 -5.27 -1.98 -35.92
C GLU A 2 -5.41 -1.32 -34.54
N PRO A 3 -6.34 -1.76 -33.67
CA PRO A 3 -6.44 -1.22 -32.33
C PRO A 3 -5.19 -1.61 -31.54
N SER A 4 -4.40 -0.62 -31.12
CA SER A 4 -3.31 -0.85 -30.18
C SER A 4 -3.91 -1.38 -28.87
N THR A 5 -3.70 -2.66 -28.60
CA THR A 5 -4.05 -3.29 -27.33
C THR A 5 -3.30 -2.55 -26.22
N MET A 6 -4.04 -1.85 -25.36
CA MET A 6 -3.48 -1.21 -24.17
C MET A 6 -3.09 -2.33 -23.21
N THR A 7 -1.85 -2.80 -23.29
CA THR A 7 -1.29 -3.73 -22.31
C THR A 7 -0.95 -2.92 -21.07
N THR A 8 -1.89 -2.89 -20.13
CA THR A 8 -1.62 -2.33 -18.81
C THR A 8 -0.56 -3.19 -18.12
N ARG A 9 0.44 -2.54 -17.53
CA ARG A 9 1.43 -3.20 -16.65
C ARG A 9 0.76 -3.83 -15.43
N TYR A 10 -0.39 -3.29 -15.02
CA TYR A 10 -1.14 -3.71 -13.85
C TYR A 10 -2.21 -4.74 -14.21
N GLN A 11 -2.36 -5.74 -13.33
CA GLN A 11 -3.45 -6.70 -13.38
C GLN A 11 -4.77 -6.03 -13.01
N LYS A 12 -5.88 -6.55 -13.55
CA LYS A 12 -7.23 -6.05 -13.26
C LYS A 12 -7.52 -5.98 -11.76
N SER A 13 -7.08 -6.99 -10.99
CA SER A 13 -7.23 -7.04 -9.54
C SER A 13 -6.57 -5.84 -8.84
N GLN A 14 -5.37 -5.45 -9.24
CA GLN A 14 -4.65 -4.31 -8.65
C GLN A 14 -5.36 -2.97 -8.91
N ILE A 15 -5.94 -2.83 -10.11
CA ILE A 15 -6.75 -1.67 -10.47
C ILE A 15 -8.02 -1.63 -9.61
N GLU A 16 -8.68 -2.77 -9.42
CA GLU A 16 -9.87 -2.89 -8.57
C GLU A 16 -9.56 -2.61 -7.08
N ASP A 17 -8.43 -3.08 -6.57
CA ASP A 17 -8.00 -2.84 -5.18
C ASP A 17 -7.66 -1.37 -4.95
N THR A 18 -6.95 -0.74 -5.89
CA THR A 18 -6.70 0.71 -5.87
C THR A 18 -8.01 1.50 -5.88
N ALA A 19 -8.94 1.14 -6.76
CA ALA A 19 -10.24 1.79 -6.85
C ALA A 19 -11.04 1.63 -5.55
N ARG A 20 -10.94 0.48 -4.87
CA ARG A 20 -11.58 0.24 -3.58
C ARG A 20 -11.02 1.15 -2.48
N ILE A 21 -9.69 1.28 -2.38
CA ILE A 21 -9.04 2.18 -1.42
C ILE A 21 -9.48 3.63 -1.66
N LEU A 22 -9.48 4.08 -2.92
CA LEU A 22 -9.93 5.43 -3.27
C LEU A 22 -11.42 5.66 -3.00
N LYS A 23 -12.27 4.66 -3.29
CA LYS A 23 -13.71 4.72 -3.04
C LYS A 23 -14.02 4.83 -1.55
N THR A 24 -13.34 4.06 -0.69
CA THR A 24 -13.50 4.14 0.76
C THR A 24 -13.17 5.54 1.31
N MET A 25 -12.18 6.22 0.73
CA MET A 25 -11.89 7.61 1.06
C MET A 25 -13.00 8.57 0.60
N TRP A 26 -13.41 8.45 -0.66
CA TRP A 26 -14.40 9.35 -1.25
C TRP A 26 -15.79 9.23 -0.62
N GLU A 27 -16.21 8.01 -0.27
CA GLU A 27 -17.49 7.75 0.38
C GLU A 27 -17.49 8.12 1.87
N CYS A 28 -16.31 8.37 2.45
CA CYS A 28 -16.26 8.90 3.81
C CYS A 28 -16.58 10.38 3.83
N HIS A 29 -17.87 10.68 3.90
CA HIS A 29 -18.44 12.03 4.03
C HIS A 29 -18.23 12.63 5.42
N CYS A 30 -16.99 12.74 5.88
CA CYS A 30 -16.66 13.66 6.96
C CYS A 30 -16.65 15.10 6.43
N ASN A 31 -17.83 15.63 6.13
CA ASN A 31 -18.05 17.06 5.89
C ASN A 31 -18.01 17.88 7.20
N SER A 32 -17.76 17.25 8.35
CA SER A 32 -17.51 17.98 9.58
C SER A 32 -16.05 18.45 9.61
N PRO A 33 -15.77 19.70 10.00
CA PRO A 33 -14.43 20.08 10.41
C PRO A 33 -13.97 19.06 11.46
N HIS A 34 -12.75 18.53 11.31
CA HIS A 34 -12.15 17.63 12.29
C HIS A 34 -12.30 18.25 13.69
N ASP A 35 -13.28 17.80 14.45
CA ASP A 35 -13.34 18.05 15.88
C ASP A 35 -12.28 17.13 16.48
N PRO A 36 -11.18 17.65 17.03
CA PRO A 36 -10.15 16.82 17.65
C PRO A 36 -10.66 16.02 18.86
N ASN A 37 -11.88 16.28 19.33
CA ASN A 37 -12.55 15.56 20.41
C ASN A 37 -13.84 14.85 19.96
N GLY A 38 -14.18 14.91 18.67
CA GLY A 38 -15.33 14.20 18.11
C GLY A 38 -15.04 12.70 18.03
N PRO A 39 -16.06 11.83 18.14
CA PRO A 39 -15.86 10.42 17.90
C PRO A 39 -15.31 10.25 16.48
N GLU A 40 -14.11 9.67 16.38
CA GLU A 40 -13.53 9.29 15.10
C GLU A 40 -14.63 8.58 14.29
N CYS A 41 -14.89 9.06 13.07
CA CYS A 41 -15.87 8.40 12.21
C CYS A 41 -15.37 6.97 11.99
N ALA A 42 -15.99 6.01 12.69
CA ALA A 42 -15.67 4.60 12.63
C ALA A 42 -15.99 4.07 11.22
N GLY A 43 -15.04 4.26 10.30
CA GLY A 43 -15.23 4.01 8.86
C GLY A 43 -14.42 4.94 7.96
N CYS A 44 -14.00 6.11 8.47
CA CYS A 44 -13.05 6.95 7.73
C CYS A 44 -11.65 6.40 7.86
N GLN A 45 -11.09 5.98 6.73
CA GLN A 45 -9.65 5.83 6.65
C GLN A 45 -9.02 7.20 6.86
N THR A 46 -8.18 7.30 7.88
CA THR A 46 -7.27 8.43 8.03
C THR A 46 -6.30 8.44 6.84
N ARG A 47 -5.66 9.59 6.60
CA ARG A 47 -4.53 9.67 5.66
C ARG A 47 -3.54 8.53 5.88
N ASP A 48 -3.27 8.22 7.14
CA ASP A 48 -2.30 7.23 7.56
C ASP A 48 -2.78 5.79 7.25
N GLY A 49 -4.08 5.54 7.42
CA GLY A 49 -4.73 4.30 7.00
C GLY A 49 -4.68 4.08 5.48
N MET A 50 -4.82 5.14 4.69
CA MET A 50 -4.69 5.07 3.23
C MET A 50 -3.27 4.70 2.79
N VAL A 51 -2.28 5.42 3.32
CA VAL A 51 -0.87 5.17 3.00
C VAL A 51 -0.49 3.75 3.40
N SER A 52 -1.00 3.27 4.54
CA SER A 52 -0.82 1.88 4.96
C SER A 52 -1.43 0.87 3.98
N ALA A 53 -2.66 1.11 3.52
CA ALA A 53 -3.31 0.23 2.53
C ALA A 53 -2.57 0.19 1.20
N PHE A 54 -2.01 1.31 0.73
CA PHE A 54 -1.15 1.33 -0.44
C PHE A 54 0.17 0.58 -0.21
N ALA A 55 0.79 0.76 0.95
CA ALA A 55 2.01 0.06 1.30
C ALA A 55 1.80 -1.47 1.30
N ASP A 56 0.66 -1.93 1.82
CA ASP A 56 0.28 -3.35 1.81
C ASP A 56 0.06 -3.86 0.38
N LEU A 57 -0.63 -3.07 -0.47
CA LEU A 57 -0.86 -3.43 -1.87
C LEU A 57 0.45 -3.54 -2.66
N PHE A 58 1.38 -2.62 -2.45
CA PHE A 58 2.70 -2.64 -3.10
C PHE A 58 3.58 -3.78 -2.59
N ALA A 59 3.52 -4.10 -1.30
CA ALA A 59 4.22 -5.24 -0.73
C ALA A 59 3.67 -6.58 -1.26
N ALA A 60 2.35 -6.67 -1.49
CA ALA A 60 1.73 -7.86 -2.04
C ALA A 60 2.11 -8.09 -3.52
N ASP A 61 2.20 -7.02 -4.32
CA ASP A 61 2.59 -7.12 -5.74
C ASP A 61 4.09 -7.32 -5.94
N ASN A 62 4.90 -6.72 -5.08
CA ASN A 62 6.36 -6.77 -5.16
C ASN A 62 6.96 -7.26 -3.83
N PRO A 63 6.73 -8.53 -3.46
CA PRO A 63 7.18 -9.07 -2.18
C PRO A 63 8.71 -9.05 -2.08
N LYS A 64 9.21 -8.87 -0.85
CA LYS A 64 10.66 -9.01 -0.58
C LYS A 64 11.09 -10.43 -0.94
N ARG A 65 12.03 -10.54 -1.87
CA ARG A 65 12.57 -11.81 -2.39
C ARG A 65 14.09 -11.79 -2.35
N CYS A 66 14.67 -12.88 -1.87
CA CYS A 66 16.10 -13.12 -1.99
C CYS A 66 16.38 -13.75 -3.35
N THR A 67 17.28 -13.15 -4.13
CA THR A 67 17.65 -13.67 -5.46
C THR A 67 18.13 -15.13 -5.43
N PHE A 68 18.76 -15.54 -4.33
CA PHE A 68 19.34 -16.88 -4.17
C PHE A 68 18.39 -17.92 -3.57
N HIS A 69 17.37 -17.49 -2.83
CA HIS A 69 16.58 -18.39 -1.99
C HIS A 69 15.06 -18.25 -2.18
N GLY A 70 14.59 -17.28 -2.98
CA GLY A 70 13.17 -17.05 -3.25
C GLY A 70 12.48 -16.19 -2.17
N ASP A 71 11.26 -16.57 -1.79
CA ASP A 71 10.46 -15.82 -0.81
C ASP A 71 11.05 -15.97 0.62
N HIS A 72 11.28 -14.86 1.32
CA HIS A 72 11.85 -14.85 2.68
C HIS A 72 11.02 -13.99 3.63
N ASN A 73 10.68 -14.56 4.80
CA ASN A 73 9.93 -13.86 5.85
C ASN A 73 10.79 -13.45 7.06
N THR A 74 12.06 -13.87 7.12
CA THR A 74 12.97 -13.58 8.25
C THR A 74 14.41 -13.36 7.78
N GLY A 75 15.12 -12.54 8.56
CA GLY A 75 16.29 -11.75 8.20
C GLY A 75 17.49 -12.47 7.58
N TYR A 76 18.08 -11.76 6.61
CA TYR A 76 19.50 -11.69 6.28
C TYR A 76 20.33 -12.98 6.41
N SER A 77 20.49 -13.67 5.29
CA SER A 77 21.78 -14.31 4.99
C SER A 77 22.73 -13.24 4.44
N VAL A 78 24.01 -13.27 4.79
CA VAL A 78 25.05 -12.39 4.18
C VAL A 78 25.05 -12.48 2.65
N ASP A 79 24.56 -13.59 2.10
CA ASP A 79 24.50 -13.85 0.66
C ASP A 79 23.13 -13.48 0.05
N CYS A 80 22.16 -12.97 0.82
CA CYS A 80 20.86 -12.60 0.29
C CYS A 80 20.82 -11.15 -0.20
N GLU A 81 20.91 -10.98 -1.51
CA GLU A 81 20.46 -9.76 -2.17
C GLU A 81 18.92 -9.73 -2.17
N ILE A 82 18.34 -9.03 -1.18
CA ILE A 82 16.89 -8.88 -1.06
C ILE A 82 16.46 -7.77 -2.03
N THR A 83 15.57 -8.13 -2.95
CA THR A 83 14.90 -7.21 -3.88
C THR A 83 13.42 -7.18 -3.56
N GLY A 84 12.71 -6.12 -3.96
CA GLY A 84 11.27 -5.98 -3.73
C GLY A 84 10.90 -4.66 -3.08
N PHE A 85 9.62 -4.49 -2.77
CA PHE A 85 9.11 -3.28 -2.14
C PHE A 85 9.36 -3.32 -0.62
N ASP A 86 9.97 -2.25 -0.10
CA ASP A 86 10.16 -2.09 1.33
C ASP A 86 9.03 -1.27 1.95
N ARG A 87 8.05 -1.99 2.51
CA ARG A 87 6.89 -1.41 3.20
C ARG A 87 7.30 -0.44 4.31
N GLU A 88 8.26 -0.83 5.15
CA GLU A 88 8.66 -0.03 6.31
C GLU A 88 9.34 1.27 5.85
N GLN A 89 10.26 1.17 4.88
CA GLN A 89 10.91 2.33 4.31
C GLN A 89 9.92 3.29 3.65
N PHE A 90 8.92 2.76 2.94
CA PHE A 90 7.86 3.56 2.33
C PHE A 90 7.03 4.31 3.37
N LEU A 91 6.58 3.62 4.44
CA LEU A 91 5.81 4.24 5.52
C LEU A 91 6.60 5.33 6.24
N ALA A 92 7.88 5.08 6.52
CA ALA A 92 8.77 6.07 7.09
C ALA A 92 8.93 7.31 6.18
N ALA A 93 9.08 7.10 4.86
CA ALA A 93 9.15 8.20 3.89
C ALA A 93 7.84 9.01 3.82
N CYS A 94 6.70 8.40 4.15
CA CYS A 94 5.41 9.07 4.29
C CYS A 94 5.20 9.74 5.65
N GLY A 95 6.17 9.65 6.57
CA GLY A 95 6.08 10.22 7.92
C GLY A 95 5.17 9.44 8.87
N LEU A 96 4.98 8.13 8.61
CA LEU A 96 4.16 7.21 9.42
C LEU A 96 5.03 6.25 10.22
N GLU A 97 6.11 6.76 10.81
CA GLU A 97 7.11 5.95 11.51
C GLU A 97 6.46 4.81 12.30
N SER A 98 6.98 3.60 12.09
CA SER A 98 6.63 2.44 12.88
C SER A 98 6.90 2.75 14.35
N GLU A 99 5.85 2.84 15.16
CA GLU A 99 5.98 2.63 16.60
C GLU A 99 6.64 1.25 16.77
N GLY A 100 7.93 1.28 17.09
CA GLY A 100 8.68 0.10 17.50
C GLY A 100 8.34 -0.30 18.93
#